data_AF-A0A840VCM8-F1
#
_entry.id   AF-A0A840VCM8-F1
#
_cell.length_a   1.000
_cell.length_b   1.000
_cell.length_c   1.000
_cell.angle_alpha   90.00
_cell.angle_beta   90.00
_cell.angle_gamma   90.00
#
_symmetry.space_group_name_H-M   'P 1'
#
loop_
_entity.id
_entity.type
_entity.pdbx_description
1 polymer ?
#
loop_
_entity_poly.entity_id
_entity_poly.type
_entity_poly.pdbx_seq_one_letter_code
_entity_poly.pdbx_strand_id
1 'polypeptide(L)'
;MNDVVSDRAGRRIELRRVGVVEQLRLFKALGPELSENRAYFGLAKLAASIAMIDDVPVPFPANEAGIEAVLERLGDDGVEAVGAYLTADTGRDTLGEAGN
;
A
#
# COMPACT_ATOMS: atom_id res chain seq x y z
N MET A 1 0.99 10.41 -11.26
CA MET A 1 2.33 9.83 -11.33
C MET A 1 2.25 8.48 -10.64
N ASN A 2 2.75 7.42 -11.27
CA ASN A 2 2.96 6.16 -10.58
C ASN A 2 4.37 6.22 -10.03
N ASP A 3 4.50 6.12 -8.71
CA ASP A 3 5.79 6.12 -8.05
C ASP A 3 6.40 4.73 -8.14
N VAL A 4 7.73 4.67 -8.27
CA VAL A 4 8.45 3.41 -8.42
C VAL A 4 9.44 3.28 -7.27
N VAL A 5 9.36 2.16 -6.55
CA VAL A 5 10.24 1.80 -5.44
C VAL A 5 10.99 0.54 -5.81
N SER A 6 12.29 0.52 -5.50
CA SER A 6 13.10 -0.69 -5.58
C SER A 6 13.32 -1.25 -4.18
N ASP A 7 13.15 -2.56 -4.04
CA ASP A 7 13.46 -3.24 -2.78
C ASP A 7 14.91 -3.73 -2.75
N ARG A 8 15.28 -4.37 -1.63
CA ARG A 8 16.62 -4.93 -1.43
C ARG A 8 16.95 -6.10 -2.35
N ALA A 9 15.95 -6.83 -2.83
CA ALA A 9 16.09 -7.90 -3.81
C ALA A 9 16.27 -7.37 -5.25
N GLY A 10 16.14 -6.06 -5.46
CA GLY A 10 16.27 -5.41 -6.77
C GLY A 10 15.01 -5.46 -7.62
N ARG A 11 13.86 -5.83 -7.02
CA ARG A 11 12.57 -5.85 -7.71
C ARG A 11 12.05 -4.43 -7.91
N ARG A 12 11.30 -4.23 -9.00
CA ARG A 12 10.64 -2.95 -9.31
C ARG A 12 9.18 -3.00 -8.86
N ILE A 13 8.83 -2.18 -7.88
CA ILE A 13 7.48 -2.08 -7.34
C ILE A 13 6.88 -0.76 -7.78
N GLU A 14 5.82 -0.83 -8.57
CA GLU A 14 5.06 0.37 -8.95
C GLU A 14 3.91 0.59 -7.99
N LEU A 15 3.71 1.85 -7.60
CA LEU A 15 2.68 2.26 -6.67
C LEU A 15 1.55 2.99 -7.38
N ARG A 16 0.34 2.80 -6.86
CA ARG A 16 -0.86 3.54 -7.17
C ARG A 16 -1.31 4.36 -5.96
N ARG A 17 -1.98 5.47 -6.24
CA ARG A 17 -2.65 6.25 -5.20
C ARG A 17 -3.88 5.51 -4.69
N VAL A 18 -4.00 5.41 -3.36
CA VAL A 18 -5.19 4.87 -2.69
C VAL A 18 -6.09 6.03 -2.29
N GLY A 19 -7.11 6.31 -3.09
CA GLY A 19 -8.10 7.36 -2.84
C GLY A 19 -9.14 6.97 -1.79
N VAL A 20 -10.10 7.87 -1.56
CA VAL A 20 -11.19 7.65 -0.59
C VAL A 20 -12.08 6.47 -1.01
N VAL A 21 -12.32 6.30 -2.31
CA VAL A 21 -13.11 5.18 -2.84
C VAL A 21 -12.40 3.84 -2.62
N GLU A 22 -11.09 3.79 -2.86
CA GLU A 22 -10.28 2.60 -2.62
C GLU A 22 -10.21 2.27 -1.13
N GLN A 23 -10.10 3.28 -0.25
CA GLN A 23 -10.19 3.06 1.19
C GLN A 23 -11.54 2.47 1.60
N LEU A 24 -12.66 2.99 1.09
CA LEU A 24 -13.98 2.41 1.36
C LEU A 24 -14.10 0.96 0.85
N ARG A 25 -13.46 0.63 -0.27
CA ARG A 25 -13.39 -0.76 -0.76
C ARG A 25 -12.58 -1.64 0.17
N LEU A 26 -11.47 -1.16 0.73
CA LEU A 26 -10.71 -1.89 1.75
C LEU A 26 -11.52 -2.14 3.02
N PHE A 27 -12.24 -1.13 3.53
CA PHE A 27 -13.14 -1.32 4.68
C PHE A 27 -14.14 -2.46 4.42
N LYS A 28 -14.71 -2.52 3.23
CA LYS A 28 -15.63 -3.62 2.84
C LYS A 28 -14.93 -4.97 2.68
N ALA A 29 -13.72 -4.98 2.13
CA ALA A 29 -12.92 -6.19 1.91
C ALA A 29 -12.49 -6.84 3.23
N LEU A 30 -12.21 -6.04 4.26
CA LEU A 30 -11.78 -6.47 5.59
C LEU A 30 -12.93 -6.82 6.52
N GLY A 31 -14.09 -6.19 6.33
CA GLY A 31 -15.19 -6.26 7.29
C GLY A 31 -14.89 -5.47 8.58
N PRO A 32 -15.86 -5.41 9.50
CA PRO A 32 -15.81 -4.52 10.66
C PRO A 32 -14.62 -4.81 11.59
N GLU A 33 -14.41 -6.08 11.95
CA GLU A 33 -13.40 -6.49 12.95
C GLU A 33 -11.97 -6.15 12.52
N LEU A 34 -11.55 -6.58 11.33
CA LEU A 34 -10.20 -6.33 10.84
C LEU A 34 -9.97 -4.86 10.45
N SER A 35 -11.04 -4.15 10.07
CA SER A 35 -10.93 -2.73 9.74
C SER A 35 -10.66 -1.83 10.96
N GLU A 36 -11.07 -2.26 12.15
CA GLU A 36 -10.77 -1.56 13.41
C GLU A 36 -9.34 -1.85 13.90
N ASN A 37 -8.74 -2.96 13.45
CA ASN A 37 -7.35 -3.26 13.71
C ASN A 37 -6.44 -2.36 12.86
N ARG A 38 -5.94 -1.28 13.48
CA ARG A 38 -5.08 -0.28 12.82
C ARG A 38 -3.83 -0.90 12.17
N ALA A 39 -3.22 -1.91 12.79
CA ALA A 39 -2.05 -2.56 12.24
C ALA A 39 -2.41 -3.34 10.97
N TYR A 40 -3.51 -4.12 11.02
CA TYR A 40 -4.01 -4.85 9.86
C TYR A 40 -4.43 -3.90 8.73
N PHE A 41 -5.21 -2.87 9.05
CA PHE A 41 -5.65 -1.88 8.07
C PHE A 41 -4.47 -1.14 7.43
N GLY A 42 -3.41 -0.85 8.19
CA GLY A 42 -2.17 -0.28 7.67
C GLY A 42 -1.52 -1.17 6.61
N LEU A 43 -1.39 -2.46 6.89
CA LEU A 43 -0.85 -3.45 5.93
C LEU A 43 -1.77 -3.62 4.72
N ALA A 44 -3.09 -3.63 4.93
CA ALA A 44 -4.08 -3.69 3.85
C ALA A 44 -3.98 -2.47 2.91
N LYS A 45 -3.80 -1.27 3.48
CA LYS A 45 -3.59 -0.04 2.70
C LYS A 45 -2.25 -0.08 1.95
N LEU A 46 -1.19 -0.61 2.56
CA LEU A 46 0.10 -0.81 1.89
C LEU A 46 -0.07 -1.75 0.70
N ALA A 47 -0.67 -2.93 0.89
CA ALA A 47 -0.93 -3.89 -0.18
C ALA A 47 -1.77 -3.30 -1.33
N ALA A 48 -2.80 -2.51 -1.00
CA ALA A 48 -3.64 -1.84 -1.98
C ALA A 48 -2.91 -0.78 -2.82
N SER A 49 -1.87 -0.17 -2.25
CA SER A 49 -1.04 0.82 -2.94
C SER A 49 -0.16 0.21 -4.03
N ILE A 50 -0.08 -1.12 -4.13
CA ILE A 50 0.79 -1.82 -5.07
C ILE A 50 0.09 -1.97 -6.41
N ALA A 51 0.68 -1.39 -7.46
CA ALA A 51 0.19 -1.48 -8.82
C ALA A 51 0.78 -2.66 -9.58
N MET A 52 2.10 -2.80 -9.53
CA MET A 52 2.86 -3.84 -10.24
C MET A 52 4.08 -4.28 -9.44
N ILE A 53 4.50 -5.52 -9.64
CA ILE A 53 5.77 -6.07 -9.14
C ILE A 53 6.47 -6.72 -10.33
N ASP A 54 7.64 -6.22 -10.71
CA ASP A 54 8.44 -6.68 -11.86
C ASP A 54 7.61 -6.80 -13.16
N ASP A 55 6.95 -5.71 -13.53
CA ASP A 55 6.08 -5.61 -14.72
C ASP A 55 4.85 -6.52 -14.73
N VAL A 56 4.62 -7.27 -13.66
CA VAL A 56 3.42 -8.09 -13.52
C VAL A 56 2.37 -7.31 -12.71
N PRO A 57 1.21 -6.99 -13.32
CA PRO A 57 0.15 -6.26 -12.64
C PRO A 57 -0.36 -6.98 -11.39
N VAL A 58 -0.59 -6.20 -10.34
CA VAL A 58 -1.19 -6.68 -9.10
C VAL A 58 -2.60 -6.10 -9.02
N PRO A 59 -3.68 -6.90 -9.07
CA PRO A 59 -5.03 -6.37 -8.95
C PRO A 59 -5.27 -5.75 -7.57
N PHE A 60 -6.24 -4.84 -7.48
CA PHE A 60 -6.65 -4.31 -6.18
C PHE A 60 -7.24 -5.44 -5.32
N PRO A 61 -6.82 -5.61 -4.06
CA PRO A 61 -7.30 -6.71 -3.23
C PRO A 61 -8.78 -6.51 -2.89
N ALA A 62 -9.58 -7.56 -3.13
CA ALA A 62 -11.03 -7.52 -2.94
C ALA A 62 -11.51 -8.13 -1.62
N ASN A 63 -10.62 -8.82 -0.89
CA ASN A 63 -10.88 -9.52 0.37
C ASN A 63 -9.57 -9.71 1.15
N GLU A 64 -9.69 -10.22 2.37
CA GLU A 64 -8.60 -10.57 3.27
C GLU A 64 -7.52 -11.45 2.60
N ALA A 65 -7.90 -12.58 2.00
CA ALA A 65 -6.97 -13.49 1.34
C ALA A 65 -6.19 -12.83 0.19
N GLY A 66 -6.81 -11.89 -0.53
CA GLY A 66 -6.15 -11.11 -1.58
C GLY A 66 -5.12 -10.13 -1.02
N ILE A 67 -5.34 -9.59 0.19
CA ILE A 67 -4.37 -8.73 0.87
C ILE A 67 -3.15 -9.57 1.25
N GLU A 68 -3.38 -10.72 1.88
CA GLU A 68 -2.31 -11.63 2.29
C GLU A 68 -1.48 -12.10 1.09
N ALA A 69 -2.13 -12.48 -0.03
CA ALA A 69 -1.43 -12.89 -1.23
C ALA A 69 -0.53 -11.78 -1.82
N VAL A 70 -0.95 -10.51 -1.74
CA VAL A 70 -0.12 -9.38 -2.17
C VAL A 70 1.07 -9.19 -1.23
N LEU A 71 0.85 -9.27 0.08
CA LEU A 71 1.91 -9.14 1.08
C LEU A 71 2.91 -10.29 0.99
N GLU A 72 2.44 -11.52 0.81
CA GLU A 72 3.29 -12.70 0.62
C GLU A 72 4.16 -12.55 -0.64
N ARG A 73 3.58 -12.05 -1.73
CA ARG A 73 4.31 -11.79 -2.96
C ARG A 73 5.36 -10.70 -2.81
N LEU A 74 5.09 -9.66 -2.02
CA LEU A 74 6.07 -8.64 -1.64
C LEU A 74 7.15 -9.22 -0.73
N GLY A 75 6.80 -10.07 0.23
CA GLY A 75 7.70 -10.47 1.29
C GLY A 75 8.21 -9.29 2.12
N ASP A 76 9.07 -9.59 3.08
CA ASP A 76 9.51 -8.61 4.09
C ASP A 76 10.27 -7.43 3.47
N ASP A 77 11.22 -7.71 2.56
CA ASP A 77 12.02 -6.67 1.88
C ASP A 77 11.15 -5.66 1.11
N GLY A 78 10.09 -6.16 0.47
CA GLY A 78 9.16 -5.34 -0.31
C GLY A 78 8.27 -4.50 0.60
N VAL A 79 7.74 -5.10 1.66
CA VAL A 79 6.92 -4.40 2.66
C VAL A 79 7.70 -3.28 3.34
N GLU A 80 8.96 -3.54 3.72
CA GLU A 80 9.84 -2.54 4.32
C GLU A 80 10.11 -1.37 3.36
N ALA A 81 10.48 -1.66 2.11
CA ALA A 81 10.79 -0.64 1.11
C ALA A 81 9.59 0.28 0.82
N VAL A 82 8.40 -0.32 0.61
CA VAL A 82 7.18 0.45 0.34
C VAL A 82 6.70 1.21 1.58
N GLY A 83 6.77 0.59 2.76
CA GLY A 83 6.39 1.24 4.01
C GLY A 83 7.24 2.47 4.32
N ALA A 84 8.55 2.38 4.08
CA ALA A 84 9.47 3.51 4.21
C ALA A 84 9.12 4.64 3.24
N TYR A 85 8.81 4.30 1.98
CA TYR A 85 8.41 5.27 0.96
C TYR A 85 7.13 6.04 1.36
N LEU A 86 6.07 5.32 1.74
CA LEU A 86 4.77 5.92 2.08
C LEU A 86 4.85 6.81 3.33
N THR A 87 5.69 6.43 4.30
CA THR A 87 5.92 7.23 5.51
C THR A 87 6.68 8.52 5.18
N ALA A 88 7.71 8.44 4.34
CA ALA A 88 8.47 9.60 3.90
C ALA A 88 7.61 10.57 3.06
N ASP A 89 6.70 10.05 2.25
CA ASP A 89 5.83 10.86 1.40
C ASP A 89 4.77 11.64 2.20
N THR A 90 4.18 11.00 3.22
CA THR A 90 3.26 11.68 4.15
C THR A 90 3.92 12.87 4.86
N GLY A 91 5.24 12.81 5.07
CA GLY A 91 6.03 13.93 5.59
C GLY A 91 6.24 15.08 4.61
N ARG A 92 6.14 14.85 3.29
CA ARG A 92 6.26 15.91 2.26
C ARG A 92 4.99 16.73 2.12
N ASP A 93 3.83 16.08 2.22
CA ASP A 93 2.54 16.77 2.10
C ASP A 93 2.26 17.71 3.29
N THR A 94 2.77 17.39 4.49
CA THR A 94 2.52 18.19 5.71
C THR A 94 3.37 19.46 5.83
N LEU A 95 4.43 19.63 5.02
CA LEU A 95 5.26 20.83 4.99
C LEU A 95 4.72 21.92 4.05
N GLY A 96 3.72 21.60 3.22
CA GLY A 96 3.11 22.53 2.26
C GLY A 96 1.98 23.41 2.80
N GLU A 97 1.45 23.12 3.99
CA GLU A 97 0.21 23.77 4.50
C GLU A 97 0.44 24.73 5.69
N ALA A 98 1.66 24.86 6.21
CA ALA A 98 1.97 25.76 7.34
C ALA A 98 2.41 27.17 6.91
N GLY A 99 1.74 27.75 5.91
CA GLY A 99 2.06 29.08 5.40
C GLY A 99 0.85 29.78 4.81
N ASN A 100 -0.02 30.32 5.66
CA ASN A 100 -0.85 31.52 5.43
C ASN A 100 -1.34 32.08 6.76
#